data_AF-A0A0S9PKX8-F1
#
_entry.id   AF-A0A0S9PKX8-F1
#
_cell.length_a   1.000
_cell.length_b   1.000
_cell.length_c   1.000
_cell.angle_alpha   90.00
_cell.angle_beta   90.00
_cell.angle_gamma   90.00
#
_symmetry.space_group_name_H-M   'P 1'
#
loop_
_entity.id
_entity.type
_entity.pdbx_description
1 polymer ?
#
loop_
_entity_poly.entity_id
_entity_poly.type
_entity_poly.pdbx_seq_one_letter_code
_entity_poly.pdbx_strand_id
1 'polypeptide(L)'
;MSRTAPPTRRILLTGAATSLALLAGPGGALAQGRGRFFDDGIDGDLPFDDERLYRDEDGRLYRRRGGRYEPYSERGVDPRAARREPVDPAYEEPDLRRRPAPGQPTQPTQASRPVDDGPIDHARAYAAITDEPFPVNAFNWRKANPAFLRQEIAYTGREPAGTIVVDPRAHHLTLVQANGRARRYGVGVGKQGFSWSGVSTVNSKQMWPDWYPPKEMIARTPKLARQVSQLQSGLGVPGGSRNPLGARAHYLWQDNKDTLYRIHGTLEPESIGRSVSSGCIRMINQDVIDLYGRVEIGSRVVVLT
;
A
#
# COMPACT_ATOMS: atom_id res chain seq x y z
N MET A 1 -21.29 -33.97 -53.86
CA MET A 1 -22.63 -34.55 -54.09
C MET A 1 -23.03 -35.34 -52.85
N SER A 2 -24.21 -34.99 -52.29
CA SER A 2 -25.12 -35.71 -51.37
C SER A 2 -24.57 -36.47 -50.14
N ARG A 3 -24.85 -35.99 -48.91
CA ARG A 3 -26.04 -36.27 -48.04
C ARG A 3 -26.01 -37.72 -47.51
N THR A 4 -26.12 -38.02 -46.20
CA THR A 4 -27.30 -37.81 -45.34
C THR A 4 -26.97 -38.12 -43.86
N ALA A 5 -27.57 -37.37 -42.93
CA ALA A 5 -27.72 -37.71 -41.51
C ALA A 5 -29.12 -38.34 -41.26
N PRO A 6 -29.31 -39.11 -40.16
CA PRO A 6 -30.52 -38.99 -39.32
C PRO A 6 -30.26 -39.32 -37.81
N PRO A 7 -31.26 -39.43 -36.92
CA PRO A 7 -32.04 -38.33 -36.36
C PRO A 7 -32.07 -38.28 -34.81
N THR A 8 -32.67 -37.19 -34.34
CA THR A 8 -32.99 -36.71 -32.99
C THR A 8 -33.80 -37.67 -32.09
N ARG A 9 -33.56 -37.64 -30.77
CA ARG A 9 -34.57 -37.95 -29.74
C ARG A 9 -34.61 -36.88 -28.65
N ARG A 10 -35.77 -36.24 -28.54
CA ARG A 10 -36.23 -35.41 -27.41
C ARG A 10 -36.77 -36.33 -26.30
N ILE A 11 -36.47 -36.02 -25.04
CA ILE A 11 -37.30 -36.42 -23.90
C ILE A 11 -37.65 -35.15 -23.15
N LEU A 12 -38.94 -34.82 -23.18
CA LEU A 12 -39.61 -33.90 -22.27
C LEU A 12 -39.83 -34.62 -20.93
N LEU A 13 -39.62 -33.92 -19.82
CA LEU A 13 -40.31 -34.21 -18.56
C LEU A 13 -40.96 -32.92 -18.07
N THR A 14 -42.28 -33.01 -18.01
CA THR A 14 -43.27 -32.12 -17.41
C THR A 14 -43.14 -32.05 -15.89
N GLY A 15 -43.42 -30.88 -15.30
CA GLY A 15 -43.55 -30.75 -13.84
C GLY A 15 -43.87 -29.33 -13.36
N ALA A 16 -45.16 -28.98 -13.41
CA ALA A 16 -45.91 -28.01 -12.59
C ALA A 16 -45.41 -26.55 -12.45
N ALA A 17 -46.16 -25.66 -13.13
CA ALA A 17 -46.28 -24.26 -12.79
C ALA A 17 -47.28 -24.09 -11.63
N THR A 18 -46.96 -23.25 -10.64
CA THR A 18 -47.95 -22.65 -9.76
C THR A 18 -47.62 -21.16 -9.67
N SER A 19 -48.46 -20.36 -10.32
CA SER A 19 -48.46 -18.91 -10.22
C SER A 19 -49.18 -18.50 -8.94
N LEU A 20 -48.57 -17.62 -8.14
CA LEU A 20 -49.31 -16.72 -7.27
C LEU A 20 -48.62 -15.37 -7.26
N ALA A 21 -49.35 -14.35 -7.70
CA ALA A 21 -48.90 -12.96 -7.76
C ALA A 21 -49.59 -12.13 -6.67
N LEU A 22 -48.93 -10.99 -6.37
CA LEU A 22 -49.32 -9.82 -5.58
C LEU A 22 -49.26 -9.93 -4.04
N LEU A 23 -48.38 -9.13 -3.43
CA LEU A 23 -48.74 -7.81 -2.88
C LEU A 23 -47.48 -7.07 -2.40
N ALA A 24 -47.37 -5.79 -2.76
CA ALA A 24 -46.39 -4.85 -2.24
C ALA A 24 -46.87 -4.23 -0.92
N GLY A 25 -45.97 -3.98 0.02
CA GLY A 25 -46.23 -3.16 1.22
C GLY A 25 -45.22 -3.36 2.35
N PRO A 26 -44.93 -2.34 3.18
CA PRO A 26 -43.56 -2.01 3.58
C PRO A 26 -43.21 -2.33 5.04
N GLY A 27 -41.91 -2.37 5.34
CA GLY A 27 -41.35 -2.14 6.68
C GLY A 27 -40.78 -3.36 7.39
N GLY A 28 -39.63 -3.16 8.04
CA GLY A 28 -39.11 -4.10 9.05
C GLY A 28 -37.61 -4.33 8.96
N ALA A 29 -36.84 -3.44 9.56
CA ALA A 29 -35.43 -3.68 9.87
C ALA A 29 -35.28 -4.90 10.80
N LEU A 30 -34.37 -5.83 10.47
CA LEU A 30 -33.79 -6.75 11.45
C LEU A 30 -32.28 -6.87 11.26
N ALA A 31 -31.60 -6.14 12.14
CA ALA A 31 -30.34 -6.45 12.80
C ALA A 31 -29.55 -7.68 12.31
N GLN A 32 -28.33 -7.42 11.82
CA GLN A 32 -27.25 -8.42 11.86
C GLN A 32 -26.13 -7.95 12.80
N GLY A 33 -25.93 -8.76 13.83
CA GLY A 33 -24.62 -9.12 14.41
C GLY A 33 -23.64 -8.00 14.73
N ARG A 34 -23.67 -7.53 15.99
CA ARG A 34 -22.54 -6.86 16.63
C ARG A 34 -21.38 -7.84 16.81
N GLY A 35 -20.47 -7.89 15.85
CA GLY A 35 -19.08 -8.29 16.07
C GLY A 35 -18.27 -7.03 16.39
N ARG A 36 -17.65 -6.96 17.57
CA ARG A 36 -16.71 -5.88 17.91
C ARG A 36 -15.45 -6.06 17.06
N PHE A 37 -15.29 -5.22 16.04
CA PHE A 37 -14.02 -5.04 15.35
C PHE A 37 -13.15 -4.11 16.20
N PHE A 38 -11.97 -4.58 16.62
CA PHE A 38 -10.91 -3.70 17.09
C PHE A 38 -10.18 -3.20 15.85
N ASP A 39 -10.47 -1.96 15.45
CA ASP A 39 -9.73 -1.24 14.42
C ASP A 39 -8.95 -0.12 15.12
N ASP A 40 -7.65 -0.38 15.36
CA ASP A 40 -6.72 0.50 16.07
C ASP A 40 -5.47 0.80 15.22
N GLY A 41 -5.60 0.80 13.89
CA GLY A 41 -4.54 1.21 12.97
C GLY A 41 -4.10 2.67 13.20
N ILE A 42 -2.80 2.97 13.09
CA ILE A 42 -2.27 4.35 13.16
C ILE A 42 -2.79 5.19 11.97
N ASP A 43 -3.33 4.52 10.94
CA ASP A 43 -3.88 5.09 9.72
C ASP A 43 -5.24 5.79 9.92
N GLY A 44 -5.93 5.60 11.06
CA GLY A 44 -7.18 6.31 11.34
C GLY A 44 -8.24 6.09 10.26
N ASP A 45 -8.42 4.82 9.84
CA ASP A 45 -9.35 4.40 8.79
C ASP A 45 -10.82 4.55 9.25
N LEU A 46 -11.29 5.80 9.36
CA LEU A 46 -12.71 6.11 9.29
C LEU A 46 -13.15 6.14 7.82
N PRO A 47 -14.41 5.77 7.51
CA PRO A 47 -14.94 5.77 6.14
C PRO A 47 -15.05 7.19 5.56
N PHE A 48 -13.96 7.62 4.92
CA PHE A 48 -13.73 8.73 3.98
C PHE A 48 -14.72 9.93 3.97
N ASP A 49 -14.30 11.02 4.61
CA ASP A 49 -14.66 12.41 4.25
C ASP A 49 -13.61 12.96 3.28
N ASP A 50 -14.00 13.73 2.26
CA ASP A 50 -13.09 14.59 1.50
C ASP A 50 -13.66 16.01 1.35
N GLU A 51 -12.77 17.01 1.33
CA GLU A 51 -13.11 18.42 1.19
C GLU A 51 -13.30 18.82 -0.29
N ARG A 52 -13.56 17.85 -1.19
CA ARG A 52 -13.81 18.12 -2.61
C ARG A 52 -15.27 18.52 -2.81
N LEU A 53 -15.48 19.54 -3.63
CA LEU A 53 -16.81 19.93 -4.08
C LEU A 53 -17.14 19.18 -5.38
N TYR A 54 -18.26 18.47 -5.37
CA TYR A 54 -18.82 17.74 -6.49
C TYR A 54 -19.99 18.50 -7.06
N ARG A 55 -20.16 18.48 -8.38
CA ARG A 55 -21.24 19.19 -9.05
C ARG A 55 -22.17 18.19 -9.74
N ASP A 56 -23.48 18.32 -9.54
CA ASP A 56 -24.46 17.55 -10.31
C ASP A 56 -24.78 18.21 -11.68
N GLU A 57 -25.59 17.52 -12.49
CA GLU A 57 -26.00 18.00 -13.82
C GLU A 57 -26.79 19.32 -13.77
N ASP A 58 -27.42 19.63 -12.63
CA ASP A 58 -28.14 20.88 -12.37
C ASP A 58 -27.22 22.00 -11.81
N GLY A 59 -25.92 21.74 -11.67
CA GLY A 59 -24.93 22.70 -11.20
C GLY A 59 -24.84 22.87 -9.68
N ARG A 60 -25.56 22.08 -8.88
CA ARG A 60 -25.54 22.12 -7.41
C ARG A 60 -24.27 21.48 -6.88
N LEU A 61 -23.72 22.08 -5.83
CA LEU A 61 -22.48 21.63 -5.20
C LEU A 61 -22.78 20.69 -4.04
N TYR A 62 -21.95 19.67 -3.88
CA TYR A 62 -22.01 18.68 -2.80
C TYR A 62 -20.62 18.45 -2.22
N ARG A 63 -20.55 18.09 -0.94
CA ARG A 63 -19.32 17.62 -0.29
C ARG A 63 -19.52 16.20 0.23
N ARG A 64 -18.45 15.43 0.38
CA ARG A 64 -18.54 14.05 0.84
C ARG A 64 -18.20 13.93 2.33
N ARG A 65 -19.18 13.57 3.17
CA ARG A 65 -18.99 13.26 4.60
C ARG A 65 -19.63 11.92 4.98
N GLY A 66 -18.91 11.10 5.76
CA GLY A 66 -19.28 9.76 6.20
C GLY A 66 -19.67 8.82 5.05
N GLY A 67 -19.07 9.01 3.87
CA GLY A 67 -19.43 8.28 2.65
C GLY A 67 -20.73 8.72 1.94
N ARG A 68 -21.36 9.84 2.33
CA ARG A 68 -22.57 10.40 1.69
C ARG A 68 -22.28 11.76 1.04
N TYR A 69 -23.04 12.09 -0.01
CA TYR A 69 -23.02 13.41 -0.64
C TYR A 69 -24.01 14.34 0.07
N GLU A 70 -23.51 15.40 0.70
CA GLU A 70 -24.31 16.42 1.36
C GLU A 70 -24.35 17.68 0.49
N PRO A 71 -25.52 18.31 0.25
CA PRO A 71 -25.63 19.57 -0.47
C PRO A 71 -24.81 20.68 0.21
N TYR A 72 -24.01 21.38 -0.58
CA TYR A 72 -23.19 22.51 -0.16
C TYR A 72 -23.89 23.83 -0.51
N SER A 73 -24.03 24.73 0.48
CA SER A 73 -24.52 26.10 0.25
C SER A 73 -23.56 27.10 0.91
N GLU A 74 -23.18 28.14 0.18
CA GLU A 74 -22.18 29.14 0.60
C GLU A 74 -22.62 30.07 1.75
N ARG A 75 -23.84 29.92 2.28
CA ARG A 75 -24.32 30.76 3.39
C ARG A 75 -23.93 30.16 4.74
N GLY A 76 -22.74 30.54 5.22
CA GLY A 76 -22.34 30.22 6.59
C GLY A 76 -20.91 30.56 7.00
N VAL A 77 -20.25 31.56 6.41
CA VAL A 77 -18.94 32.04 6.89
C VAL A 77 -19.10 33.43 7.53
N ASP A 78 -18.79 33.51 8.83
CA ASP A 78 -18.70 34.75 9.60
C ASP A 78 -17.66 35.70 8.96
N PRO A 79 -18.02 36.94 8.59
CA PRO A 79 -17.11 37.85 7.87
C PRO A 79 -15.93 38.39 8.69
N ARG A 80 -15.73 37.99 9.95
CA ARG A 80 -14.67 38.58 10.81
C ARG A 80 -13.33 37.86 10.82
N ALA A 81 -13.16 36.75 10.10
CA ALA A 81 -11.87 36.03 10.06
C ALA A 81 -10.86 36.54 9.00
N ALA A 82 -11.19 37.60 8.27
CA ALA A 82 -10.28 38.22 7.29
C ALA A 82 -9.63 39.49 7.86
N ARG A 83 -8.68 39.33 8.79
CA ARG A 83 -7.62 40.32 9.00
C ARG A 83 -6.27 39.63 8.89
N ARG A 84 -5.56 40.01 7.82
CA ARG A 84 -4.17 39.67 7.54
C ARG A 84 -3.30 40.41 8.55
N GLU A 85 -2.48 39.68 9.28
CA GLU A 85 -1.27 40.23 9.91
C GLU A 85 -0.16 40.32 8.85
N PRO A 86 0.75 41.31 8.89
CA PRO A 86 1.75 41.52 7.86
C PRO A 86 2.83 40.42 7.88
N VAL A 87 3.26 40.01 6.69
CA VAL A 87 4.44 39.15 6.48
C VAL A 87 5.70 39.98 6.78
N ASP A 88 6.52 39.51 7.71
CA ASP A 88 7.85 40.05 8.02
C ASP A 88 8.78 39.90 6.79
N PRO A 89 9.38 40.97 6.24
CA PRO A 89 10.06 40.93 4.94
C PRO A 89 11.52 40.42 4.99
N ALA A 90 11.86 39.48 5.88
CA ALA A 90 13.25 39.05 6.07
C ALA A 90 13.45 37.51 6.10
N TYR A 91 12.74 36.75 5.27
CA TYR A 91 13.10 35.35 5.02
C TYR A 91 13.60 35.18 3.57
N GLU A 92 14.92 35.23 3.40
CA GLU A 92 15.56 34.74 2.17
C GLU A 92 15.52 33.21 2.19
N GLU A 93 14.95 32.60 1.14
CA GLU A 93 15.08 31.15 0.93
C GLU A 93 16.57 30.79 0.80
N PRO A 94 17.10 29.82 1.58
CA PRO A 94 18.49 29.43 1.44
C PRO A 94 18.70 28.78 0.07
N ASP A 95 19.65 29.35 -0.69
CA ASP A 95 20.09 28.87 -2.01
C ASP A 95 20.46 27.38 -1.97
N LEU A 96 19.60 26.53 -2.53
CA LEU A 96 19.77 25.08 -2.61
C LEU A 96 20.90 24.64 -3.58
N ARG A 97 21.66 25.57 -4.18
CA ARG A 97 22.71 25.27 -5.17
C ARG A 97 24.10 25.00 -4.59
N ARG A 98 24.26 25.03 -3.25
CA ARG A 98 25.48 24.56 -2.58
C ARG A 98 25.17 23.64 -1.41
N ARG A 99 24.67 22.44 -1.71
CA ARG A 99 24.77 21.32 -0.77
C ARG A 99 26.11 20.61 -1.00
N PRO A 100 27.01 20.48 0.00
CA PRO A 100 28.01 19.43 -0.04
C PRO A 100 27.26 18.09 -0.11
N ALA A 101 27.77 17.14 -0.90
CA ALA A 101 27.19 15.80 -1.02
C ALA A 101 26.90 15.25 0.39
N PRO A 102 25.70 14.72 0.68
CA PRO A 102 25.43 14.17 1.99
C PRO A 102 26.45 13.05 2.24
N GLY A 103 27.31 13.26 3.23
CA GLY A 103 28.13 12.19 3.79
C GLY A 103 27.21 11.04 4.12
N GLN A 104 27.53 9.85 3.59
CA GLN A 104 26.78 8.63 3.85
C GLN A 104 26.59 8.49 5.37
N PRO A 105 25.36 8.34 5.87
CA PRO A 105 25.18 7.83 7.21
C PRO A 105 25.88 6.47 7.25
N THR A 106 26.90 6.34 8.08
CA THR A 106 27.51 5.06 8.43
C THR A 106 26.47 4.27 9.21
N GLN A 107 25.50 3.67 8.51
CA GLN A 107 24.69 2.62 9.10
C GLN A 107 25.65 1.45 9.39
N PRO A 108 25.67 0.91 10.62
CA PRO A 108 26.47 -0.25 10.93
C PRO A 108 26.15 -1.34 9.92
N THR A 109 27.18 -1.94 9.34
CA THR A 109 27.12 -3.06 8.41
C THR A 109 26.54 -4.29 9.11
N GLN A 110 25.26 -4.25 9.46
CA GLN A 110 24.55 -5.43 9.94
C GLN A 110 24.35 -6.31 8.71
N ALA A 111 25.09 -7.41 8.68
CA ALA A 111 25.06 -8.37 7.60
C ALA A 111 23.59 -8.72 7.27
N SER A 112 23.19 -8.53 6.01
CA SER A 112 21.90 -9.01 5.53
C SER A 112 21.81 -10.51 5.79
N ARG A 113 20.66 -10.95 6.34
CA ARG A 113 20.39 -12.37 6.54
C ARG A 113 20.69 -13.16 5.26
N PRO A 114 21.31 -14.36 5.34
CA PRO A 114 21.47 -15.22 4.18
C PRO A 114 20.12 -15.43 3.50
N VAL A 115 20.11 -15.22 2.19
CA VAL A 115 18.93 -15.40 1.37
C VAL A 115 18.74 -16.89 1.10
N ASP A 116 17.50 -17.37 1.23
CA ASP A 116 17.14 -18.76 0.92
C ASP A 116 16.73 -18.89 -0.56
N ASP A 117 17.64 -19.41 -1.38
CA ASP A 117 17.39 -19.67 -2.81
C ASP A 117 16.73 -21.02 -3.09
N GLY A 118 16.42 -21.79 -2.04
CA GLY A 118 15.71 -23.06 -2.15
C GLY A 118 14.22 -22.91 -2.51
N PRO A 119 13.52 -24.06 -2.66
CA PRO A 119 12.07 -24.08 -2.74
C PRO A 119 11.45 -23.33 -1.57
N ILE A 120 10.39 -22.57 -1.84
CA ILE A 120 9.73 -21.77 -0.81
C ILE A 120 8.95 -22.71 0.12
N ASP A 121 9.46 -22.86 1.33
CA ASP A 121 8.72 -23.42 2.47
C ASP A 121 8.08 -22.27 3.25
N HIS A 122 6.75 -22.16 3.21
CA HIS A 122 6.02 -21.10 3.91
C HIS A 122 6.16 -21.17 5.44
N ALA A 123 6.32 -22.35 6.03
CA ALA A 123 6.51 -22.47 7.47
C ALA A 123 7.83 -21.83 7.91
N ARG A 124 8.89 -22.03 7.11
CA ARG A 124 10.19 -21.39 7.32
C ARG A 124 10.20 -19.91 6.93
N ALA A 125 9.65 -19.59 5.75
CA ALA A 125 9.66 -18.23 5.21
C ALA A 125 8.88 -17.23 6.07
N TYR A 126 7.82 -17.68 6.74
CA TYR A 126 6.95 -16.84 7.58
C TYR A 126 7.10 -17.12 9.09
N ALA A 127 8.17 -17.81 9.50
CA ALA A 127 8.49 -18.00 10.91
C ALA A 127 8.80 -16.68 11.62
N ALA A 128 8.86 -16.74 12.95
CA ALA A 128 9.36 -15.62 13.75
C ALA A 128 10.86 -15.42 13.49
N ILE A 129 11.28 -14.16 13.43
CA ILE A 129 12.68 -13.77 13.28
C ILE A 129 13.11 -13.10 14.57
N THR A 130 14.12 -13.65 15.25
CA THR A 130 14.51 -13.27 16.62
C THR A 130 15.96 -12.78 16.75
N ASP A 131 16.72 -12.90 15.67
CA ASP A 131 18.12 -12.52 15.50
C ASP A 131 18.28 -11.16 14.78
N GLU A 132 17.22 -10.34 14.79
CA GLU A 132 17.21 -8.94 14.35
C GLU A 132 17.25 -8.00 15.57
N PRO A 133 17.67 -6.73 15.41
CA PRO A 133 17.61 -5.74 16.50
C PRO A 133 16.22 -5.58 17.12
N PHE A 134 15.17 -5.81 16.32
CA PHE A 134 13.80 -5.88 16.78
C PHE A 134 13.19 -7.20 16.29
N PRO A 135 12.57 -8.00 17.17
CA PRO A 135 12.00 -9.28 16.77
C PRO A 135 10.80 -9.07 15.84
N VAL A 136 10.71 -9.90 14.79
CA VAL A 136 9.57 -9.96 13.88
C VAL A 136 8.72 -11.18 14.24
N ASN A 137 7.47 -10.95 14.60
CA ASN A 137 6.54 -12.02 14.91
C ASN A 137 6.28 -12.92 13.70
N ALA A 138 6.02 -14.20 13.95
CA ALA A 138 5.62 -15.13 12.91
C ALA A 138 4.34 -14.65 12.21
N PHE A 139 4.30 -14.75 10.89
CA PHE A 139 3.10 -14.46 10.12
C PHE A 139 2.27 -15.74 9.94
N ASN A 140 0.98 -15.66 10.28
CA ASN A 140 0.07 -16.79 10.12
C ASN A 140 -0.37 -16.93 8.65
N TRP A 141 0.53 -17.42 7.81
CA TRP A 141 0.34 -17.61 6.38
C TRP A 141 -0.85 -18.52 6.04
N ARG A 142 -1.23 -19.43 6.94
CA ARG A 142 -2.39 -20.34 6.75
C ARG A 142 -3.73 -19.60 6.71
N LYS A 143 -3.80 -18.39 7.28
CA LYS A 143 -4.98 -17.52 7.25
C LYS A 143 -4.94 -16.48 6.14
N ALA A 144 -3.81 -16.36 5.45
CA ALA A 144 -3.65 -15.42 4.35
C ALA A 144 -4.26 -15.98 3.06
N ASN A 145 -4.59 -15.10 2.12
CA ASN A 145 -4.91 -15.54 0.77
C ASN A 145 -3.62 -16.08 0.10
N PRO A 146 -3.59 -17.36 -0.32
CA PRO A 146 -2.39 -17.96 -0.92
C PRO A 146 -1.89 -17.24 -2.18
N ALA A 147 -2.75 -16.51 -2.89
CA ALA A 147 -2.37 -15.74 -4.07
C ALA A 147 -1.34 -14.65 -3.73
N PHE A 148 -1.37 -14.11 -2.50
CA PHE A 148 -0.49 -13.03 -2.05
C PHE A 148 0.67 -13.50 -1.18
N LEU A 149 0.83 -14.82 -1.00
CA LEU A 149 2.03 -15.37 -0.40
C LEU A 149 3.18 -15.35 -1.42
N ARG A 150 4.41 -15.41 -0.91
CA ARG A 150 5.62 -15.54 -1.72
C ARG A 150 5.56 -16.81 -2.55
N GLN A 151 5.84 -16.67 -3.84
CA GLN A 151 5.78 -17.74 -4.82
C GLN A 151 6.95 -17.63 -5.81
N GLU A 152 7.42 -18.78 -6.26
CA GLU A 152 8.32 -18.89 -7.40
C GLU A 152 7.43 -19.12 -8.64
N ILE A 153 7.62 -18.31 -9.68
CA ILE A 153 6.80 -18.35 -10.89
C ILE A 153 7.69 -18.40 -12.14
N ALA A 154 7.13 -18.93 -13.23
CA ALA A 154 7.73 -18.71 -14.55
C ALA A 154 7.62 -17.22 -14.91
N TYR A 155 8.67 -16.67 -15.50
CA TYR A 155 8.73 -15.29 -15.94
C TYR A 155 8.90 -15.23 -17.46
N THR A 156 7.89 -14.69 -18.13
CA THR A 156 7.85 -14.49 -19.58
C THR A 156 7.93 -13.01 -19.96
N GLY A 157 8.22 -12.14 -19.00
CA GLY A 157 8.39 -10.72 -19.24
C GLY A 157 9.73 -10.39 -19.89
N ARG A 158 9.90 -9.12 -20.24
CA ARG A 158 11.08 -8.62 -20.98
C ARG A 158 12.20 -8.09 -20.09
N GLU A 159 11.93 -7.88 -18.81
CA GLU A 159 12.91 -7.24 -17.94
C GLU A 159 14.03 -8.23 -17.57
N PRO A 160 15.29 -7.78 -17.43
CA PRO A 160 16.41 -8.65 -17.09
C PRO A 160 16.35 -9.10 -15.63
N ALA A 161 17.07 -10.19 -15.32
CA ALA A 161 17.27 -10.66 -13.95
C ALA A 161 17.81 -9.54 -13.02
N GLY A 162 17.33 -9.52 -11.78
CA GLY A 162 17.63 -8.45 -10.81
C GLY A 162 16.69 -7.24 -10.91
N THR A 163 15.77 -7.21 -11.88
CA THR A 163 14.73 -6.16 -11.97
C THR A 163 13.57 -6.46 -11.04
N ILE A 164 13.08 -5.43 -10.35
CA ILE A 164 11.80 -5.46 -9.64
C ILE A 164 10.71 -4.93 -10.58
N VAL A 165 9.62 -5.68 -10.72
CA VAL A 165 8.41 -5.25 -11.42
C VAL A 165 7.27 -5.17 -10.41
N VAL A 166 6.68 -3.98 -10.25
CA VAL A 166 5.53 -3.75 -9.37
C VAL A 166 4.29 -3.59 -10.24
N ASP A 167 3.27 -4.40 -9.96
CA ASP A 167 1.93 -4.27 -10.52
C ASP A 167 0.98 -3.81 -9.39
N PRO A 168 0.70 -2.49 -9.30
CA PRO A 168 -0.19 -1.95 -8.28
C PRO A 168 -1.63 -2.46 -8.39
N ARG A 169 -2.09 -2.85 -9.59
CA ARG A 169 -3.47 -3.31 -9.81
C ARG A 169 -3.65 -4.77 -9.42
N ALA A 170 -2.63 -5.58 -9.66
CA ALA A 170 -2.63 -6.99 -9.28
C ALA A 170 -2.13 -7.24 -7.85
N HIS A 171 -1.72 -6.18 -7.13
CA HIS A 171 -1.15 -6.28 -5.78
C HIS A 171 0.05 -7.22 -5.71
N HIS A 172 0.91 -7.15 -6.73
CA HIS A 172 2.09 -7.99 -6.84
C HIS A 172 3.37 -7.19 -7.05
N LEU A 173 4.43 -7.66 -6.40
CA LEU A 173 5.80 -7.29 -6.69
C LEU A 173 6.54 -8.55 -7.16
N THR A 174 7.27 -8.45 -8.25
CA THR A 174 8.00 -9.56 -8.87
C THR A 174 9.46 -9.20 -8.99
N LEU A 175 10.34 -9.99 -8.38
CA LEU A 175 11.78 -9.94 -8.58
C LEU A 175 12.17 -10.92 -9.69
N VAL A 176 12.61 -10.41 -10.83
CA VAL A 176 13.03 -11.23 -11.97
C VAL A 176 14.32 -11.98 -11.62
N GLN A 177 14.33 -13.28 -11.89
CA GLN A 177 15.48 -14.15 -11.69
C GLN A 177 16.01 -14.68 -13.03
N ALA A 178 17.19 -15.32 -12.99
CA ALA A 178 17.74 -16.01 -14.14
C ALA A 178 16.85 -17.21 -14.56
N ASN A 179 17.11 -17.74 -15.76
CA ASN A 179 16.48 -18.97 -16.28
C ASN A 179 14.96 -18.89 -16.45
N GLY A 180 14.43 -17.71 -16.81
CA GLY A 180 13.00 -17.54 -17.07
C GLY A 180 12.13 -17.73 -15.82
N ARG A 181 12.68 -17.45 -14.63
CA ARG A 181 11.97 -17.51 -13.35
C ARG A 181 11.84 -16.13 -12.73
N ALA A 182 10.92 -16.01 -11.79
CA ALA A 182 10.84 -14.86 -10.93
C ALA A 182 10.22 -15.23 -9.57
N ARG A 183 10.58 -14.43 -8.58
CA ARG A 183 9.96 -14.50 -7.26
C ARG A 183 8.89 -13.44 -7.14
N ARG A 184 7.66 -13.86 -6.93
CA ARG A 184 6.50 -12.98 -6.75
C ARG A 184 6.13 -12.88 -5.27
N TYR A 185 5.78 -11.69 -4.84
CA TYR A 185 5.32 -11.34 -3.50
C TYR A 185 3.96 -10.64 -3.60
N GLY A 186 3.10 -10.85 -2.61
CA GLY A 186 1.93 -10.00 -2.42
C GLY A 186 2.32 -8.65 -1.82
N VAL A 187 1.62 -7.60 -2.23
CA VAL A 187 1.80 -6.26 -1.67
C VAL A 187 0.48 -5.60 -1.28
N GLY A 188 0.52 -4.72 -0.29
CA GLY A 188 -0.51 -3.71 -0.08
C GLY A 188 -0.13 -2.44 -0.83
N VAL A 189 -1.10 -1.78 -1.45
CA VAL A 189 -0.84 -0.61 -2.31
C VAL A 189 -1.57 0.59 -1.76
N GLY A 190 -0.84 1.56 -1.20
CA GLY A 190 -1.47 2.80 -0.74
C GLY A 190 -1.79 3.76 -1.88
N LYS A 191 -2.47 4.87 -1.60
CA LYS A 191 -2.82 5.89 -2.63
C LYS A 191 -1.61 6.38 -3.43
N GLN A 192 -0.45 6.54 -2.80
CA GLN A 192 0.78 6.94 -3.49
C GLN A 192 1.33 5.81 -4.37
N GLY A 193 0.98 4.57 -4.06
CA GLY A 193 1.25 3.39 -4.88
C GLY A 193 0.66 3.49 -6.30
N PHE A 194 -0.43 4.25 -6.48
CA PHE A 194 -1.11 4.49 -7.75
C PHE A 194 -0.76 5.83 -8.41
N SER A 195 -0.06 6.73 -7.71
CA SER A 195 0.19 8.10 -8.20
C SER A 195 1.38 8.22 -9.15
N TRP A 196 2.19 7.15 -9.27
CA TRP A 196 3.38 7.14 -10.12
C TRP A 196 3.57 5.77 -10.77
N SER A 197 4.02 5.79 -12.02
CA SER A 197 4.40 4.62 -12.81
C SER A 197 5.62 4.97 -13.67
N GLY A 198 6.35 3.95 -14.11
CA GLY A 198 7.54 4.12 -14.93
C GLY A 198 8.75 3.39 -14.39
N VAL A 199 9.93 3.85 -14.79
CA VAL A 199 11.22 3.21 -14.49
C VAL A 199 11.96 4.02 -13.45
N SER A 200 12.45 3.36 -12.42
CA SER A 200 13.31 3.91 -11.36
C SER A 200 14.42 2.92 -11.00
N THR A 201 15.26 3.29 -10.04
CA THR A 201 16.28 2.42 -9.47
C THR A 201 16.23 2.46 -7.95
N VAL A 202 16.66 1.37 -7.31
CA VAL A 202 16.88 1.34 -5.87
C VAL A 202 18.12 2.18 -5.55
N ASN A 203 17.94 3.39 -5.04
CA ASN A 203 19.07 4.27 -4.72
C ASN A 203 19.69 3.92 -3.36
N SER A 204 18.85 3.61 -2.38
CA SER A 204 19.29 3.20 -1.06
C SER A 204 18.30 2.22 -0.44
N LYS A 205 18.77 1.48 0.55
CA LYS A 205 17.96 0.57 1.35
C LYS A 205 18.30 0.76 2.82
N GLN A 206 17.32 0.69 3.70
CA GLN A 206 17.53 0.83 5.14
C GLN A 206 16.93 -0.35 5.90
N MET A 207 17.65 -0.81 6.92
CA MET A 207 17.10 -1.68 7.95
C MET A 207 16.46 -0.83 9.04
N TRP A 208 15.27 -1.22 9.49
CA TRP A 208 14.51 -0.52 10.54
C TRP A 208 14.49 1.00 10.32
N PRO A 209 13.95 1.47 9.17
CA PRO A 209 14.05 2.87 8.77
C PRO A 209 13.29 3.79 9.72
N ASP A 210 13.78 5.01 9.89
CA ASP A 210 12.99 6.10 10.43
C ASP A 210 11.86 6.47 9.45
N TRP A 211 10.73 6.89 10.01
CA TRP A 211 9.60 7.38 9.20
C TRP A 211 9.30 8.83 9.51
N TYR A 212 9.21 9.63 8.45
CA TYR A 212 8.93 11.07 8.53
C TYR A 212 7.52 11.33 7.96
N PRO A 213 6.46 11.28 8.80
CA PRO A 213 5.10 11.58 8.36
C PRO A 213 4.94 13.05 7.95
N PRO A 214 4.03 13.39 7.02
CA PRO A 214 3.66 14.77 6.72
C PRO A 214 3.15 15.50 7.97
N LYS A 215 3.44 16.80 8.09
CA LYS A 215 3.04 17.61 9.25
C LYS A 215 1.53 17.61 9.46
N GLU A 216 0.78 17.63 8.37
CA GLU A 216 -0.69 17.60 8.35
C GLU A 216 -1.21 16.27 8.90
N MET A 217 -0.50 15.16 8.63
CA MET A 217 -0.83 13.84 9.17
C MET A 217 -0.58 13.79 10.67
N ILE A 218 0.51 14.37 11.17
CA ILE A 218 0.80 14.47 12.60
C ILE A 218 -0.30 15.28 13.30
N ALA A 219 -0.67 16.44 12.73
CA ALA A 219 -1.65 17.35 13.32
C ALA A 219 -3.05 16.73 13.48
N ARG A 220 -3.48 15.91 12.50
CA ARG A 220 -4.81 15.29 12.51
C ARG A 220 -4.90 13.96 13.24
N THR A 221 -3.78 13.32 13.58
CA THR A 221 -3.75 11.97 14.17
C THR A 221 -3.11 12.01 15.58
N PRO A 222 -3.90 12.15 16.66
CA PRO A 222 -3.36 12.25 18.03
C PRO A 222 -2.48 11.08 18.46
N LYS A 223 -2.76 9.87 17.97
CA LYS A 223 -1.96 8.67 18.24
C LYS A 223 -0.56 8.78 17.64
N LEU A 224 -0.47 9.27 16.40
CA LEU A 224 0.80 9.51 15.71
C LEU A 224 1.60 10.63 16.39
N ALA A 225 0.93 11.70 16.81
CA ALA A 225 1.59 12.80 17.53
C ALA A 225 2.30 12.34 18.81
N ARG A 226 1.85 11.24 19.46
CA ARG A 226 2.51 10.64 20.62
C ARG A 226 3.70 9.72 20.29
N GLN A 227 3.88 9.37 19.01
CA GLN A 227 4.91 8.45 18.54
C GLN A 227 6.08 9.15 17.86
N VAL A 228 5.90 10.41 17.46
CA VAL A 228 6.95 11.19 16.81
C VAL A 228 7.92 11.80 17.82
N SER A 229 9.18 11.85 17.45
CA SER A 229 10.29 12.47 18.20
C SER A 229 11.22 13.23 17.24
N GLN A 230 12.07 14.10 17.76
CA GLN A 230 13.09 14.76 16.95
C GLN A 230 14.15 13.75 16.50
N LEU A 231 14.25 13.53 15.18
CA LEU A 231 15.24 12.67 14.54
C LEU A 231 16.17 13.51 13.64
N GLN A 232 17.14 12.86 13.00
CA GLN A 232 18.15 13.52 12.17
C GLN A 232 17.54 14.38 11.05
N SER A 233 16.47 13.90 10.40
CA SER A 233 15.83 14.61 9.28
C SER A 233 14.57 15.40 9.68
N GLY A 234 14.35 15.59 10.99
CA GLY A 234 13.18 16.30 11.51
C GLY A 234 12.30 15.45 12.42
N LEU A 235 11.06 15.89 12.60
CA LEU A 235 10.07 15.18 13.43
C LEU A 235 9.64 13.88 12.74
N GLY A 236 9.86 12.74 13.40
CA GLY A 236 9.57 11.43 12.82
C GLY A 236 9.38 10.34 13.86
N VAL A 237 8.88 9.19 13.41
CA VAL A 237 8.80 7.96 14.20
C VAL A 237 10.12 7.21 14.06
N PRO A 238 10.85 6.93 15.15
CA PRO A 238 12.12 6.23 15.08
C PRO A 238 11.95 4.82 14.52
N GLY A 239 13.00 4.30 13.89
CA GLY A 239 13.07 2.90 13.47
C GLY A 239 12.80 1.92 14.61
N GLY A 240 12.06 0.85 14.31
CA GLY A 240 11.82 -0.24 15.27
C GLY A 240 10.50 -0.97 15.08
N SER A 241 10.16 -1.84 16.03
CA SER A 241 9.00 -2.75 15.95
C SER A 241 7.63 -2.05 15.90
N ARG A 242 7.57 -0.75 16.18
CA ARG A 242 6.35 0.08 16.14
C ARG A 242 6.32 1.04 14.95
N ASN A 243 7.33 1.01 14.08
CA ASN A 243 7.40 1.88 12.92
C ASN A 243 6.54 1.31 11.77
N PRO A 244 5.64 2.11 11.15
CA PRO A 244 4.76 1.63 10.08
C PRO A 244 5.50 1.26 8.77
N LEU A 245 6.75 1.68 8.59
CA LEU A 245 7.60 1.22 7.49
C LEU A 245 8.12 -0.21 7.69
N GLY A 246 7.92 -0.79 8.86
CA GLY A 246 8.31 -2.16 9.18
C GLY A 246 9.82 -2.38 9.20
N ALA A 247 10.24 -3.62 8.89
CA ALA A 247 11.61 -4.06 9.12
C ALA A 247 12.63 -3.51 8.12
N ARG A 248 12.21 -3.17 6.88
CA ARG A 248 13.08 -2.73 5.79
C ARG A 248 12.36 -1.73 4.88
N ALA A 249 13.12 -0.86 4.24
CA ALA A 249 12.64 -0.01 3.14
C ALA A 249 13.65 0.11 2.01
N HIS A 250 13.14 0.23 0.78
CA HIS A 250 13.85 0.55 -0.45
C HIS A 250 13.38 1.91 -0.95
N TYR A 251 14.32 2.80 -1.26
CA TYR A 251 14.05 4.17 -1.68
C TYR A 251 14.32 4.30 -3.17
N LEU A 252 13.28 4.64 -3.93
CA LEU A 252 13.33 4.61 -5.39
C LEU A 252 13.61 5.99 -5.97
N TRP A 253 14.57 6.05 -6.88
CA TRP A 253 14.97 7.29 -7.53
C TRP A 253 14.83 7.19 -9.04
N GLN A 254 14.50 8.31 -9.66
CA GLN A 254 14.45 8.47 -11.11
C GLN A 254 15.29 9.69 -11.47
N ASP A 255 16.25 9.54 -12.39
CA ASP A 255 17.12 10.62 -12.86
C ASP A 255 17.77 11.44 -11.73
N ASN A 256 18.31 10.71 -10.75
CA ASN A 256 18.94 11.26 -9.54
C ASN A 256 18.00 12.13 -8.66
N LYS A 257 16.69 11.89 -8.73
CA LYS A 257 15.68 12.52 -7.87
C LYS A 257 14.89 11.46 -7.11
N ASP A 258 14.62 11.73 -5.84
CA ASP A 258 13.74 10.90 -5.02
C ASP A 258 12.32 10.95 -5.58
N THR A 259 11.76 9.78 -5.89
CA THR A 259 10.37 9.65 -6.37
C THR A 259 9.35 9.80 -5.24
N LEU A 260 9.82 9.79 -3.98
CA LEU A 260 9.02 9.60 -2.77
C LEU A 260 8.27 8.25 -2.77
N TYR A 261 8.56 7.36 -3.71
CA TYR A 261 8.02 6.02 -3.78
C TYR A 261 8.93 5.04 -3.05
N ARG A 262 8.30 4.18 -2.24
CA ARG A 262 9.02 3.26 -1.34
C ARG A 262 8.42 1.88 -1.41
N ILE A 263 9.28 0.87 -1.36
CA ILE A 263 8.90 -0.52 -1.11
C ILE A 263 9.35 -0.84 0.31
N HIS A 264 8.41 -1.10 1.22
CA HIS A 264 8.69 -1.22 2.63
C HIS A 264 7.88 -2.32 3.32
N GLY A 265 8.28 -2.69 4.54
CA GLY A 265 7.53 -3.62 5.39
C GLY A 265 6.23 -3.03 5.93
N THR A 266 5.53 -3.78 6.76
CA THR A 266 4.34 -3.26 7.44
C THR A 266 4.11 -3.95 8.78
N LEU A 267 3.40 -3.27 9.68
CA LEU A 267 2.88 -3.86 10.92
C LEU A 267 1.50 -4.51 10.72
N GLU A 268 0.87 -4.28 9.57
CA GLU A 268 -0.49 -4.68 9.23
C GLU A 268 -0.46 -5.66 8.04
N PRO A 269 0.03 -6.90 8.23
CA PRO A 269 0.18 -7.86 7.13
C PRO A 269 -1.17 -8.29 6.50
N GLU A 270 -2.29 -8.01 7.17
CA GLU A 270 -3.65 -8.13 6.62
C GLU A 270 -3.98 -7.11 5.52
N SER A 271 -3.18 -6.05 5.38
CA SER A 271 -3.29 -5.07 4.29
C SER A 271 -2.80 -5.60 2.94
N ILE A 272 -2.11 -6.74 2.93
CA ILE A 272 -1.54 -7.34 1.72
C ILE A 272 -2.65 -7.87 0.81
N GLY A 273 -2.58 -7.53 -0.48
CA GLY A 273 -3.65 -7.79 -1.45
C GLY A 273 -4.78 -6.75 -1.43
N ARG A 274 -4.58 -5.59 -0.77
CA ARG A 274 -5.58 -4.53 -0.67
C ARG A 274 -5.01 -3.18 -1.12
N SER A 275 -5.92 -2.32 -1.57
CA SER A 275 -5.64 -0.90 -1.79
C SER A 275 -5.95 -0.11 -0.52
N VAL A 276 -4.97 0.61 0.03
CA VAL A 276 -5.06 1.30 1.33
C VAL A 276 -4.97 2.82 1.20
N SER A 277 -5.34 3.54 2.26
CA SER A 277 -5.55 4.99 2.24
C SER A 277 -4.23 5.80 2.23
N SER A 278 -3.12 5.22 2.70
CA SER A 278 -1.82 5.89 2.88
C SER A 278 -0.63 5.00 2.46
N GLY A 279 0.48 5.62 2.06
CA GLY A 279 1.73 4.94 1.74
C GLY A 279 1.88 4.46 0.29
N CYS A 280 3.03 3.84 0.01
CA CYS A 280 3.43 3.37 -1.32
C CYS A 280 3.17 1.86 -1.45
N ILE A 281 4.21 1.03 -1.37
CA ILE A 281 4.14 -0.44 -1.49
C ILE A 281 4.51 -1.09 -0.16
N ARG A 282 3.53 -1.74 0.46
CA ARG A 282 3.65 -2.47 1.74
C ARG A 282 3.88 -3.95 1.49
N MET A 283 4.78 -4.57 2.25
CA MET A 283 5.10 -5.99 2.19
C MET A 283 5.05 -6.60 3.58
N ILE A 284 4.77 -7.91 3.67
CA ILE A 284 4.98 -8.68 4.91
C ILE A 284 6.45 -8.51 5.33
N ASN A 285 6.73 -8.33 6.62
CA ASN A 285 8.09 -8.06 7.09
C ASN A 285 9.08 -9.15 6.64
N GLN A 286 8.70 -10.42 6.70
CA GLN A 286 9.51 -11.53 6.19
C GLN A 286 9.80 -11.42 4.69
N ASP A 287 8.85 -10.92 3.89
CA ASP A 287 8.97 -10.74 2.45
C ASP A 287 9.85 -9.56 2.08
N VAL A 288 9.73 -8.42 2.78
CA VAL A 288 10.64 -7.29 2.54
C VAL A 288 12.06 -7.58 3.02
N ILE A 289 12.24 -8.39 4.07
CA ILE A 289 13.56 -8.85 4.54
C ILE A 289 14.22 -9.72 3.47
N ASP A 290 13.47 -10.66 2.88
CA ASP A 290 13.96 -11.49 1.77
C ASP A 290 14.29 -10.65 0.54
N LEU A 291 13.42 -9.73 0.14
CA LEU A 291 13.68 -8.81 -0.97
C LEU A 291 14.94 -7.96 -0.72
N TYR A 292 15.10 -7.44 0.50
CA TYR A 292 16.26 -6.62 0.89
C TYR A 292 17.58 -7.37 0.75
N GLY A 293 17.61 -8.67 1.08
CA GLY A 293 18.80 -9.50 0.92
C GLY A 293 19.14 -9.83 -0.54
N ARG A 294 18.15 -9.81 -1.44
CA ARG A 294 18.29 -10.19 -2.85
C ARG A 294 18.63 -9.04 -3.79
N VAL A 295 18.18 -7.85 -3.46
CA VAL A 295 18.19 -6.69 -4.37
C VAL A 295 19.41 -5.83 -4.08
N GLU A 296 20.10 -5.38 -5.11
CA GLU A 296 21.27 -4.50 -4.97
C GLU A 296 20.89 -3.03 -5.04
N ILE A 297 21.75 -2.16 -4.52
CA ILE A 297 21.66 -0.74 -4.84
C ILE A 297 21.97 -0.58 -6.33
N GLY A 298 21.13 0.18 -7.04
CA GLY A 298 21.17 0.32 -8.49
C GLY A 298 20.23 -0.63 -9.24
N SER A 299 19.63 -1.63 -8.56
CA SER A 299 18.65 -2.52 -9.19
C SER A 299 17.51 -1.72 -9.82
N ARG A 300 17.15 -2.11 -11.04
CA ARG A 300 16.06 -1.51 -11.81
C ARG A 300 14.71 -1.83 -11.17
N VAL A 301 13.82 -0.84 -11.14
CA VAL A 301 12.43 -1.00 -10.71
C VAL A 301 11.49 -0.47 -11.79
N VAL A 302 10.50 -1.26 -12.16
CA VAL A 302 9.47 -0.90 -13.13
C VAL A 302 8.11 -0.96 -12.44
N VAL A 303 7.40 0.17 -12.38
CA VAL A 303 6.05 0.25 -11.82
C VAL A 303 5.05 0.37 -12.97
N LEU A 304 4.09 -0.57 -13.02
CA LEU A 304 3.08 -0.66 -14.07
C LEU A 304 1.88 0.29 -13.81
N THR A 305 1.14 0.61 -14.86
CA THR A 305 -0.05 1.50 -14.87
C THR A 305 -1.37 0.78 -14.70
#